data_AF-A0A2P6RGJ8-F1
#
_entry.id   AF-A0A2P6RGJ8-F1
#
_cell.length_a   1.000
_cell.length_b   1.000
_cell.length_c   1.000
_cell.angle_alpha   90.00
_cell.angle_beta   90.00
_cell.angle_gamma   90.00
#
_symmetry.space_group_name_H-M   'P 1'
#
loop_
_entity.id
_entity.type
_entity.pdbx_description
1 polymer ?
#
loop_
_entity_poly.entity_id
_entity_poly.type
_entity_poly.pdbx_seq_one_letter_code
_entity_poly.pdbx_strand_id
1 'polypeptide(L)' 'MWVCGHSERVAITFALVHTAAGMPIRITKNIRISADCHSWVKIVSMVTGRVIVLRDTNRFHHFKGGACTCKDYW' A
#
# COMPACT_ATOMS: atom_id res chain seq x y z
N MET A 1 21.06 0.78 3.27
CA MET A 1 19.87 0.21 3.94
C MET A 1 19.26 1.29 4.82
N TRP A 2 18.50 2.22 4.23
CA TRP A 2 17.89 3.35 4.96
C TRP A 2 16.37 3.16 4.94
N VAL A 3 15.82 2.73 6.08
CA VAL A 3 14.38 2.68 6.37
C VAL A 3 13.93 4.06 6.83
N CYS A 4 14.26 5.11 6.08
CA CYS A 4 13.80 6.47 6.39
C CYS A 4 12.52 6.72 5.59
N GLY A 5 11.37 6.57 6.24
CA GLY A 5 10.10 7.13 5.75
C GLY A 5 9.05 6.15 5.19
N HIS A 6 9.31 4.84 5.17
CA HIS A 6 8.43 3.87 4.52
C HIS A 6 7.70 2.92 5.51
N SER A 7 6.99 3.50 6.49
CA SER A 7 6.18 2.70 7.43
C SER A 7 5.07 1.89 6.74
N GLU A 8 4.63 2.30 5.54
CA GLU A 8 3.69 1.55 4.70
C GLU A 8 4.24 0.18 4.31
N ARG A 9 5.53 0.10 3.98
CA ARG A 9 6.15 -1.16 3.58
C ARG A 9 6.13 -2.16 4.73
N VAL A 10 6.54 -1.71 5.92
CA VAL A 10 6.53 -2.55 7.13
C VAL A 10 5.11 -2.99 7.48
N ALA A 11 4.14 -2.07 7.43
CA ALA A 11 2.74 -2.39 7.73
C ALA A 11 2.14 -3.39 6.74
N ILE A 12 2.42 -3.25 5.44
CA ILE A 12 1.94 -4.17 4.40
C ILE A 12 2.63 -5.52 4.53
N THR A 13 3.95 -5.56 4.74
CA THR A 13 4.67 -6.83 4.94
C THR A 13 4.13 -7.57 6.17
N PHE A 14 3.92 -6.88 7.28
CA PHE A 14 3.32 -7.48 8.48
C PHE A 14 1.91 -8.02 8.17
N ALA A 15 1.06 -7.23 7.51
CA ALA A 15 -0.27 -7.68 7.12
C ALA A 15 -0.24 -8.90 6.19
N LEU A 16 0.68 -8.96 5.23
CA LEU A 16 0.83 -10.10 4.32
C LEU A 16 1.19 -11.39 5.05
N VAL A 17 2.06 -11.33 6.05
CA VAL A 17 2.48 -12.48 6.86
C VAL A 17 1.36 -12.95 7.78
N HIS A 18 0.59 -12.01 8.36
CA HIS A 18 -0.38 -12.32 9.41
C HIS A 18 -1.82 -12.47 8.93
N THR A 19 -2.10 -12.38 7.63
CA THR A 19 -3.46 -12.53 7.09
C THR A 19 -3.51 -13.55 5.96
N ALA A 20 -4.64 -14.26 5.86
CA ALA A 20 -4.85 -15.29 4.86
C ALA A 20 -4.73 -14.77 3.42
N ALA A 21 -4.35 -15.66 2.50
CA ALA A 21 -4.25 -15.34 1.08
C ALA A 21 -5.57 -14.77 0.54
N GLY A 22 -5.48 -13.74 -0.32
CA GLY A 22 -6.64 -13.06 -0.89
C GLY A 22 -7.36 -12.08 0.04
N MET A 23 -7.06 -12.07 1.36
CA MET A 23 -7.68 -11.11 2.28
C MET A 23 -7.26 -9.67 1.96
N PRO A 24 -8.21 -8.71 1.94
CA PRO A 24 -7.88 -7.32 1.71
C PRO A 24 -7.07 -6.74 2.87
N ILE A 25 -6.09 -5.90 2.55
CA ILE A 25 -5.24 -5.22 3.53
C ILE A 25 -5.69 -3.76 3.65
N ARG A 26 -5.86 -3.27 4.88
CA ARG A 26 -6.28 -1.89 5.16
C ARG A 26 -5.26 -1.19 6.04
N ILE A 27 -4.74 -0.05 5.59
CA ILE A 27 -3.71 0.73 6.30
C ILE A 27 -4.14 2.19 6.36
N THR A 28 -3.88 2.84 7.49
CA THR A 28 -4.06 4.28 7.64
C THR A 28 -2.73 4.92 8.02
N LYS A 29 -2.39 6.03 7.37
CA LYS A 29 -1.22 6.85 7.64
C LYS A 29 -1.65 8.29 7.90
N ASN A 30 -0.96 8.97 8.82
CA ASN A 30 -1.19 10.38 9.13
C ASN A 30 -0.30 11.34 8.31
N ILE A 31 0.35 10.85 7.26
CA ILE A 31 1.08 11.68 6.29
C ILE A 31 0.80 11.14 4.89
N ARG A 32 0.90 12.02 3.89
CA ARG A 32 0.81 11.66 2.46
C ARG A 32 1.77 10.53 2.10
N ILE A 33 1.32 9.60 1.26
CA ILE A 33 2.18 8.53 0.76
C ILE A 33 3.27 9.10 -0.17
N SER A 34 4.49 8.55 -0.09
CA SER A 34 5.56 8.91 -1.02
C SER A 34 5.33 8.24 -2.38
N ALA A 35 5.83 8.83 -3.47
CA ALA A 35 5.73 8.24 -4.81
C ALA A 35 6.37 6.84 -4.90
N ASP A 36 7.46 6.63 -4.14
CA ASP A 36 8.14 5.34 -4.02
C ASP A 36 7.27 4.30 -3.29
N CYS A 37 6.69 4.63 -2.13
CA CYS A 37 5.74 3.75 -1.45
C CYS A 37 4.54 3.45 -2.35
N HIS A 38 3.96 4.47 -2.99
CA HIS A 38 2.82 4.31 -3.89
C HIS A 38 3.12 3.29 -5.01
N SER A 39 4.29 3.41 -5.64
CA SER A 39 4.73 2.46 -6.69
C SER A 39 4.99 1.06 -6.14
N TRP A 40 5.57 0.95 -4.96
CA TRP A 40 5.79 -0.32 -4.29
C TRP A 40 4.47 -1.03 -3.96
N VAL A 41 3.47 -0.33 -3.40
CA VAL A 41 2.16 -0.93 -3.08
C VAL A 41 1.44 -1.44 -4.34
N LYS A 42 1.55 -0.73 -5.47
CA LYS A 42 1.05 -1.21 -6.76
C LYS A 42 1.64 -2.59 -7.10
N ILE A 43 2.97 -2.72 -7.07
CA ILE A 43 3.66 -3.99 -7.36
C ILE A 43 3.21 -5.08 -6.40
N VAL A 44 3.10 -4.78 -5.11
CA VAL A 44 2.62 -5.75 -4.11
C VAL A 44 1.19 -6.22 -4.42
N SER A 45 0.28 -5.31 -4.78
CA SER A 45 -1.10 -5.68 -5.14
C SER A 45 -1.17 -6.57 -6.40
N MET A 46 -0.22 -6.40 -7.34
CA MET A 46 -0.11 -7.21 -8.55
C MET A 46 0.40 -8.62 -8.22
N VAL A 47 1.50 -8.72 -7.47
CA VAL A 47 2.15 -10.00 -7.15
C VAL A 47 1.32 -10.85 -6.20
N THR A 48 0.69 -10.21 -5.20
CA THR A 48 -0.09 -10.93 -4.18
C THR A 48 -1.53 -11.18 -4.60
N GLY A 49 -2.01 -10.52 -5.66
CA GLY A 49 -3.41 -10.52 -6.07
C GLY A 49 -4.37 -9.90 -5.04
N ARG A 50 -3.84 -9.23 -4.00
CA ARG A 50 -4.64 -8.68 -2.91
C ARG A 50 -5.06 -7.25 -3.20
N VAL A 51 -6.26 -6.90 -2.73
CA VAL A 51 -6.71 -5.51 -2.66
C VAL A 51 -6.07 -4.86 -1.45
N ILE A 52 -5.39 -3.75 -1.65
CA ILE A 52 -4.79 -2.96 -0.56
C ILE A 52 -5.47 -1.59 -0.56
N VAL A 53 -6.05 -1.22 0.57
CA VAL A 53 -6.68 0.09 0.77
C VAL A 53 -5.82 0.87 1.74
N LEU A 54 -5.27 1.99 1.28
CA LEU A 54 -4.45 2.87 2.09
C LEU A 54 -5.12 4.23 2.21
N ARG A 55 -5.36 4.69 3.44
CA ARG A 55 -5.78 6.05 3.72
C ARG A 55 -4.55 6.87 4.09
N ASP A 56 -4.32 7.98 3.41
CA ASP A 56 -3.40 9.01 3.86
C ASP A 56 -4.15 10.29 4.26
N THR A 57 -3.42 11.40 4.47
CA THR A 57 -4.02 12.70 4.84
C THR A 57 -4.86 13.33 3.74
N ASN A 58 -4.63 12.96 2.49
CA ASN A 58 -5.25 13.60 1.33
C ASN A 58 -6.44 12.79 0.81
N ARG A 59 -6.31 11.47 0.75
CA ARG A 59 -7.27 10.60 0.04
C ARG A 59 -7.14 9.13 0.44
N PHE A 60 -8.07 8.36 -0.11
CA PHE A 60 -7.98 6.90 -0.14
C PHE A 60 -7.32 6.45 -1.44
N HIS A 61 -6.38 5.52 -1.29
CA HIS A 61 -5.70 4.83 -2.37
C HIS A 61 -6.18 3.40 -2.39
N HIS A 62 -6.83 2.98 -3.47
CA HIS A 62 -7.26 1.59 -3.64
C HIS A 62 -6.34 0.94 -4.67
N PHE A 63 -5.46 0.07 -4.19
CA PHE A 63 -4.53 -0.69 -5.01
C PHE A 63 -5.12 -2.06 -5.35
N LYS A 64 -5.19 -2.37 -6.64
CA LYS A 64 -5.64 -3.67 -7.16
C LYS A 64 -4.97 -3.95 -8.50
N GLY A 65 -4.35 -5.13 -8.62
CA GLY A 65 -3.79 -5.59 -9.89
C GLY A 65 -2.72 -4.67 -10.47
N GLY A 66 -1.92 -4.00 -9.63
CA GLY A 66 -0.87 -3.09 -10.11
C GLY A 66 -1.31 -1.66 -10.38
N ALA A 67 -2.59 -1.32 -10.20
CA ALA A 67 -3.11 0.02 -10.40
C ALA A 67 -3.63 0.63 -9.10
N CYS A 68 -3.63 1.95 -9.01
CA CYS A 68 -4.26 2.70 -7.93
C CYS A 68 -5.37 3.61 -8.48
N THR A 69 -6.48 3.74 -7.76
CA THR A 69 -7.60 4.63 -8.12
C THR A 69 -7.24 6.11 -8.12
N CYS A 70 -6.15 6.52 -7.46
CA CYS A 70 -5.72 7.91 -7.42
C CYS A 70 -5.08 8.39 -8.73
N LYS A 71 -4.93 7.54 -9.75
CA LYS A 71 -4.29 7.85 -11.04
C LYS A 71 -2.86 8.39 -10.89
N ASP A 72 -2.08 7.77 -10.00
CA ASP A 72 -0.69 8.14 -9.68
C ASP A 72 -0.51 9.53 -9.04
N TYR A 73 -1.59 10.12 -8.53
CA TYR A 73 -1.50 11.19 -7.55
C TYR A 73 -1.26 10.55 -6.18
N TRP A 74 0.02 10.28 -5.89
CA TRP A 74 0.50 9.88 -4.55
C TRP A 74 -0.04 10.82 -3.49
#